data_AF-A0A9E4KZV9-F1
#
_entry.id   AF-A0A9E4KZV9-F1
#
_cell.length_a   1.000
_cell.length_b   1.000
_cell.length_c   1.000
_cell.angle_alpha   90.00
_cell.angle_beta   90.00
_cell.angle_gamma   90.00
#
_symmetry.space_group_name_H-M   'P 1'
#
loop_
_entity.id
_entity.type
_entity.pdbx_description
1 polymer ?
#
loop_
_entity_poly.entity_id
_entity_poly.type
_entity_poly.pdbx_seq_one_letter_code
_entity_poly.pdbx_strand_id
1 'polypeptide(L)'
;MATPAPRRAPFPPLKSRCGTSWANITARRSIICWAARRATKSPLTIPASASALARITPLGTKTPARWRRACSFDQFSERSFGQRITRAEIEKGLVPIKQIRDAVGDRVDIGIECHFRWNRVSMERIARALEPYDILFLEDVLPPVYPDEIKALAQKTSIPIIGSELLLTRWQYREWLEKQVCQILMTDAVWNGGIAETRKIANLAETFGVPLVLHNIAGAICHAACMHLGAHIPNLYYVESVRAFYKEYFDVLTDFRPTVSDGHLDIPAGPGLGVNLRDSALQRDDLIRAVSDGEGLARGRRAMGDHWAVEEIR
;
A
#
# COMPACT_ATOMS: atom_id res chain seq x y z
N MET A 1 -16.58 -45.81 27.84
CA MET A 1 -15.94 -46.05 26.53
C MET A 1 -16.34 -44.90 25.61
N ALA A 2 -15.43 -43.95 25.41
CA ALA A 2 -15.64 -42.79 24.54
C ALA A 2 -14.59 -42.83 23.44
N THR A 3 -15.03 -42.88 22.19
CA THR A 3 -14.19 -42.85 20.98
C THR A 3 -13.80 -41.40 20.68
N PRO A 4 -12.53 -41.07 20.40
CA PRO A 4 -12.13 -39.72 20.02
C PRO A 4 -12.27 -39.50 18.50
N ALA A 5 -12.80 -38.34 18.12
CA ALA A 5 -12.86 -37.86 16.73
C ALA A 5 -11.49 -37.32 16.25
N PRO A 6 -11.18 -37.37 14.94
CA PRO A 6 -9.83 -37.10 14.42
C PRO A 6 -9.48 -35.61 14.39
N ARG A 7 -8.21 -35.31 14.70
CA ARG A 7 -7.62 -33.96 14.64
C ARG A 7 -7.57 -33.43 13.20
N ARG A 8 -8.07 -32.21 12.97
CA ARG A 8 -7.93 -31.49 11.69
C ARG A 8 -6.47 -31.07 11.47
N ALA A 9 -5.98 -31.27 10.25
CA ALA A 9 -4.65 -30.86 9.79
C ALA A 9 -4.52 -29.32 9.70
N PRO A 10 -3.31 -28.76 9.89
CA PRO A 10 -3.06 -27.32 9.76
C PRO A 10 -3.12 -26.87 8.29
N PHE A 11 -3.69 -25.67 8.07
CA PHE A 11 -3.70 -24.98 6.78
C PHE A 11 -2.28 -24.67 6.28
N PRO A 12 -2.01 -24.73 4.96
CA PRO A 12 -0.72 -24.33 4.41
C PRO A 12 -0.55 -22.80 4.41
N PRO A 13 0.68 -22.27 4.49
CA PRO A 13 0.92 -20.83 4.53
C PRO A 13 0.63 -20.18 3.17
N LEU A 14 -0.12 -19.07 3.20
CA LEU A 14 -0.25 -18.16 2.06
C LEU A 14 1.12 -17.54 1.76
N LYS A 15 1.65 -17.75 0.56
CA LYS A 15 2.82 -17.03 0.07
C LYS A 15 2.39 -15.62 -0.34
N SER A 16 2.78 -14.61 0.42
CA SER A 16 2.60 -13.21 0.04
C SER A 16 3.47 -12.87 -1.18
N ARG A 17 2.82 -12.44 -2.26
CA ARG A 17 3.46 -11.77 -3.39
C ARG A 17 2.90 -10.36 -3.49
N CYS A 18 3.34 -9.48 -2.59
CA CYS A 18 2.99 -8.06 -2.69
C CYS A 18 4.10 -7.35 -3.48
N GLY A 19 3.80 -7.01 -4.74
CA GLY A 19 4.60 -6.06 -5.52
C GLY A 19 3.69 -4.89 -5.88
N THR A 20 3.77 -3.81 -5.11
CA THR A 20 3.01 -2.58 -5.36
C THR A 20 3.85 -1.59 -6.16
N SER A 21 3.21 -0.79 -7.00
CA SER A 21 3.86 0.22 -7.85
C SER A 21 2.89 1.37 -8.07
N TRP A 22 3.35 2.60 -7.87
CA TRP A 22 2.52 3.78 -7.65
C TRP A 22 2.56 4.72 -8.85
N ALA A 23 1.67 5.69 -8.86
CA ALA A 23 1.60 6.65 -9.95
C ALA A 23 1.33 8.09 -9.48
N ASN A 24 1.92 9.06 -10.18
CA ASN A 24 1.64 10.48 -10.01
C ASN A 24 0.33 10.87 -10.72
N ILE A 25 -0.43 11.80 -10.15
CA ILE A 25 -1.57 12.43 -10.82
C ILE A 25 -1.22 13.90 -11.00
N THR A 26 -0.77 14.29 -12.19
CA THR A 26 -0.68 15.71 -12.54
C THR A 26 -2.00 16.16 -13.15
N ALA A 27 -2.67 17.08 -12.45
CA ALA A 27 -3.82 17.80 -12.95
C ALA A 27 -3.44 18.63 -14.20
N ARG A 28 -3.72 18.10 -15.39
CA ARG A 28 -4.00 18.88 -16.61
C ARG A 28 -4.71 18.01 -17.63
N ARG A 29 -5.85 18.50 -18.11
CA ARG A 29 -6.70 17.91 -19.14
C ARG A 29 -5.90 17.70 -20.44
N SER A 30 -5.53 16.45 -20.72
CA SER A 30 -5.22 15.79 -22.02
C SER A 30 -4.18 16.41 -22.98
N ILE A 31 -3.91 15.67 -24.10
CA ILE A 31 -3.14 16.00 -25.35
C ILE A 31 -1.74 15.30 -25.36
N ILE A 32 -1.36 14.32 -26.23
CA ILE A 32 -1.46 14.13 -27.69
C ILE A 32 -1.61 12.63 -28.06
N CYS A 33 -2.25 12.38 -29.21
CA CYS A 33 -2.68 11.11 -29.79
C CYS A 33 -1.69 10.47 -30.80
N TRP A 34 -2.01 9.23 -31.20
CA TRP A 34 -1.87 8.58 -32.54
C TRP A 34 -0.79 7.47 -32.69
N ALA A 35 -0.95 6.36 -33.43
CA ALA A 35 -2.08 5.47 -33.81
C ALA A 35 -1.53 4.17 -34.47
N ALA A 36 -2.39 3.15 -34.56
CA ALA A 36 -2.44 2.03 -35.54
C ALA A 36 -1.26 1.01 -35.57
N ARG A 37 -1.41 -0.30 -35.84
CA ARG A 37 -2.41 -1.09 -36.59
C ARG A 37 -2.33 -2.59 -36.21
N ARG A 38 -3.39 -3.33 -36.56
CA ARG A 38 -3.64 -4.78 -36.37
C ARG A 38 -2.71 -5.73 -37.15
N ALA A 39 -2.55 -6.98 -36.68
CA ALA A 39 -2.62 -8.25 -37.44
C ALA A 39 -2.36 -9.45 -36.49
N THR A 40 -3.37 -10.20 -36.03
CA THR A 40 -3.95 -11.47 -36.57
C THR A 40 -3.19 -12.78 -36.31
N LYS A 41 -3.98 -13.76 -35.80
CA LYS A 41 -3.95 -15.24 -35.93
C LYS A 41 -3.34 -16.12 -34.80
N SER A 42 -4.22 -16.99 -34.31
CA SER A 42 -4.11 -18.23 -33.51
C SER A 42 -3.61 -19.41 -34.39
N PRO A 43 -3.52 -20.72 -33.98
CA PRO A 43 -3.51 -21.39 -32.64
C PRO A 43 -2.39 -22.46 -32.44
N LEU A 44 -2.38 -23.10 -31.24
CA LEU A 44 -2.07 -24.52 -30.92
C LEU A 44 -0.61 -25.04 -30.83
N THR A 45 -0.17 -25.46 -29.64
CA THR A 45 0.21 -26.83 -29.17
C THR A 45 1.24 -26.81 -28.02
N ILE A 46 1.10 -27.74 -27.05
CA ILE A 46 2.03 -28.05 -25.94
C ILE A 46 2.66 -29.42 -26.26
N PRO A 47 3.95 -29.70 -25.93
CA PRO A 47 4.20 -30.68 -24.86
C PRO A 47 5.46 -30.44 -24.00
N ALA A 48 5.51 -31.23 -22.92
CA ALA A 48 6.40 -31.19 -21.77
C ALA A 48 7.87 -31.59 -22.01
N SER A 49 8.81 -30.99 -21.26
CA SER A 49 9.74 -31.69 -20.34
C SER A 49 10.80 -30.76 -19.75
N ALA A 50 11.22 -31.11 -18.53
CA ALA A 50 12.54 -30.88 -17.91
C ALA A 50 12.98 -29.46 -17.47
N SER A 51 13.24 -29.37 -16.16
CA SER A 51 14.16 -28.45 -15.47
C SER A 51 14.10 -26.96 -15.83
N ALA A 52 13.43 -26.17 -15.01
CA ALA A 52 13.57 -24.72 -15.04
C ALA A 52 13.95 -24.19 -13.65
N LEU A 53 15.26 -23.93 -13.49
CA LEU A 53 15.76 -22.78 -12.74
C LEU A 53 14.74 -21.65 -12.81
N ALA A 54 14.36 -21.09 -11.66
CA ALA A 54 13.49 -19.93 -11.56
C ALA A 54 14.13 -18.74 -12.29
N ARG A 55 13.94 -18.69 -13.61
CA ARG A 55 14.18 -17.51 -14.43
C ARG A 55 13.13 -16.50 -14.00
N ILE A 56 13.57 -15.43 -13.37
CA ILE A 56 12.83 -14.18 -13.35
C ILE A 56 12.59 -13.85 -14.82
N THR A 57 11.35 -13.97 -15.27
CA THR A 57 10.95 -13.57 -16.62
C THR A 57 11.36 -12.10 -16.78
N PRO A 58 12.11 -11.72 -17.82
CA PRO A 58 12.37 -10.32 -18.09
C PRO A 58 11.02 -9.67 -18.36
N LEU A 59 10.53 -8.90 -17.39
CA LEU A 59 9.31 -8.12 -17.54
C LEU A 59 9.55 -7.16 -18.70
N GLY A 60 8.76 -7.33 -19.76
CA GLY A 60 8.79 -6.50 -20.95
C GLY A 60 8.82 -5.01 -20.60
N THR A 61 9.72 -4.31 -21.26
CA THR A 61 10.16 -2.92 -21.09
C THR A 61 9.13 -1.85 -21.44
N LYS A 62 7.84 -2.03 -21.14
CA LYS A 62 6.80 -1.14 -21.70
C LYS A 62 6.07 -0.18 -20.75
N THR A 63 6.45 -0.08 -19.47
CA THR A 63 6.08 1.09 -18.66
C THR A 63 6.96 1.19 -17.43
N PRO A 64 7.88 2.17 -17.34
CA PRO A 64 8.68 2.36 -16.13
C PRO A 64 7.77 2.95 -15.05
N ALA A 65 7.49 2.16 -14.01
CA ALA A 65 7.05 2.75 -12.74
C ALA A 65 8.23 3.57 -12.20
N ARG A 66 7.99 4.86 -11.88
CA ARG A 66 9.04 5.77 -11.40
C ARG A 66 9.61 5.33 -10.05
N TRP A 67 8.86 4.54 -9.28
CA TRP A 67 9.35 3.97 -8.04
C TRP A 67 8.67 2.64 -7.68
N ARG A 68 9.27 1.87 -6.75
CA ARG A 68 8.78 0.57 -6.26
C ARG A 68 8.86 0.47 -4.75
N ARG A 69 7.82 -0.10 -4.13
CA ARG A 69 7.81 -0.48 -2.71
C ARG A 69 8.34 -1.91 -2.56
N ALA A 70 9.16 -2.17 -1.54
CA ALA A 70 9.64 -3.51 -1.20
C ALA A 70 9.47 -3.83 0.29
N CYS A 71 8.85 -4.97 0.59
CA CYS A 71 8.69 -5.51 1.95
C CYS A 71 9.79 -6.56 2.23
N SER A 72 11.06 -6.21 2.05
CA SER A 72 12.14 -7.22 2.00
C SER A 72 12.53 -7.79 3.36
N PHE A 73 12.19 -7.09 4.46
CA PHE A 73 12.61 -7.47 5.81
C PHE A 73 11.55 -8.23 6.61
N ASP A 74 10.26 -8.10 6.28
CA ASP A 74 9.14 -8.61 7.09
C ASP A 74 9.25 -10.08 7.49
N GLN A 75 9.62 -10.94 6.55
CA GLN A 75 9.78 -12.38 6.78
C GLN A 75 10.78 -12.70 7.91
N PHE A 76 11.78 -11.83 8.13
CA PHE A 76 12.77 -12.03 9.19
C PHE A 76 12.25 -11.60 10.57
N SER A 77 11.19 -10.80 10.62
CA SER A 77 10.56 -10.41 11.88
C SER A 77 9.85 -11.59 12.55
N GLU A 78 9.28 -12.51 11.75
CA GLU A 78 8.39 -13.58 12.23
C GLU A 78 9.06 -14.48 13.27
N ARG A 79 10.33 -14.85 13.03
CA ARG A 79 11.08 -15.73 13.93
C ARG A 79 11.27 -15.13 15.32
N SER A 80 11.45 -13.81 15.40
CA SER A 80 11.77 -13.12 16.65
C SER A 80 10.63 -12.25 17.16
N PHE A 81 9.46 -12.29 16.52
CA PHE A 81 8.38 -11.32 16.74
C PHE A 81 8.88 -9.87 16.73
N GLY A 82 9.76 -9.56 15.77
CA GLY A 82 10.31 -8.22 15.62
C GLY A 82 11.42 -7.83 16.61
N GLN A 83 11.79 -8.74 17.51
CA GLN A 83 12.69 -8.39 18.62
C GLN A 83 14.16 -8.34 18.25
N ARG A 84 14.57 -9.07 17.19
CA ARG A 84 15.98 -9.14 16.80
C ARG A 84 16.12 -9.44 15.31
N ILE A 85 17.00 -8.67 14.66
CA ILE A 85 17.54 -8.99 13.34
C ILE A 85 19.05 -9.30 13.42
N THR A 86 19.51 -10.34 12.72
CA THR A 86 20.94 -10.68 12.63
C THR A 86 21.60 -10.02 11.42
N ARG A 87 22.93 -9.93 11.41
CA ARG A 87 23.67 -9.41 10.25
C ARG A 87 23.39 -10.22 8.97
N ALA A 88 23.33 -11.55 9.10
CA ALA A 88 23.02 -12.41 7.97
C ALA A 88 21.61 -12.18 7.40
N GLU A 89 20.62 -11.86 8.25
CA GLU A 89 19.27 -11.51 7.81
C GLU A 89 19.21 -10.14 7.15
N ILE A 90 19.94 -9.16 7.68
CA ILE A 90 20.09 -7.85 7.02
C ILE A 90 20.64 -8.04 5.60
N GLU A 91 21.74 -8.79 5.44
CA GLU A 91 22.33 -9.02 4.11
C GLU A 91 21.36 -9.71 3.16
N LYS A 92 20.54 -10.66 3.65
CA LYS A 92 19.50 -11.31 2.86
C LYS A 92 18.37 -10.33 2.47
N GLY A 93 17.93 -9.47 3.39
CA GLY A 93 16.93 -8.44 3.14
C GLY A 93 17.41 -7.36 2.16
N LEU A 94 18.72 -7.15 2.06
CA LEU A 94 19.31 -6.26 1.06
C LEU A 94 19.39 -6.87 -0.35
N VAL A 95 19.29 -8.19 -0.51
CA VAL A 95 19.42 -8.85 -1.82
C VAL A 95 18.44 -8.29 -2.87
N PRO A 96 17.13 -8.17 -2.60
CA PRO A 96 16.19 -7.62 -3.60
C PRO A 96 16.51 -6.17 -3.97
N ILE A 97 16.99 -5.37 -3.02
CA ILE A 97 17.32 -3.95 -3.25
C ILE A 97 18.58 -3.84 -4.12
N LYS A 98 19.62 -4.61 -3.81
CA LYS A 98 20.82 -4.76 -4.64
C LYS A 98 20.45 -5.17 -6.06
N GLN A 99 19.60 -6.18 -6.22
CA GLN A 99 19.12 -6.64 -7.52
C GLN A 99 18.37 -5.56 -8.31
N ILE A 100 17.54 -4.74 -7.65
CA ILE A 100 16.85 -3.62 -8.31
C ILE A 100 17.89 -2.59 -8.76
N ARG A 101 18.80 -2.16 -7.87
CA ARG A 101 19.85 -1.18 -8.20
C ARG A 101 20.78 -1.69 -9.31
N ASP A 102 21.17 -2.96 -9.30
CA ASP A 102 21.96 -3.56 -10.38
C ASP A 102 21.22 -3.57 -11.73
N ALA A 103 19.91 -3.83 -11.71
CA ALA A 103 19.10 -3.94 -12.92
C ALA A 103 18.71 -2.58 -13.53
N VAL A 104 18.39 -1.59 -12.70
CA VAL A 104 17.84 -0.31 -13.16
C VAL A 104 18.60 0.94 -12.73
N GLY A 105 19.61 0.80 -11.86
CA GLY A 105 20.35 1.92 -11.28
C GLY A 105 19.44 2.88 -10.50
N ASP A 106 19.68 4.17 -10.70
CA ASP A 106 18.96 5.27 -10.05
C ASP A 106 17.74 5.73 -10.87
N ARG A 107 17.33 4.98 -11.88
CA ARG A 107 16.17 5.33 -12.72
C ARG A 107 14.81 5.13 -12.02
N VAL A 108 14.82 4.49 -10.85
CA VAL A 108 13.62 4.10 -10.11
C VAL A 108 13.86 4.34 -8.63
N ASP A 109 12.98 5.05 -7.95
CA ASP A 109 13.09 5.21 -6.50
C ASP A 109 12.62 3.94 -5.77
N ILE A 110 13.16 3.68 -4.58
CA ILE A 110 12.81 2.50 -3.78
C ILE A 110 12.27 2.96 -2.43
N GLY A 111 11.02 2.60 -2.11
CA GLY A 111 10.46 2.72 -0.76
C GLY A 111 10.50 1.38 -0.04
N ILE A 112 10.74 1.38 1.27
CA ILE A 112 10.77 0.16 2.08
C ILE A 112 9.61 0.15 3.07
N GLU A 113 8.84 -0.91 3.03
CA GLU A 113 7.73 -1.18 3.95
C GLU A 113 8.18 -2.10 5.09
N CYS A 114 7.77 -1.78 6.31
CA CYS A 114 8.16 -2.48 7.54
C CYS A 114 6.96 -3.03 8.35
N HIS A 115 5.72 -2.65 8.00
CA HIS A 115 4.46 -3.08 8.63
C HIS A 115 4.49 -3.09 10.16
N PHE A 116 5.09 -2.08 10.80
CA PHE A 116 5.15 -1.92 12.26
C PHE A 116 5.74 -3.16 12.98
N ARG A 117 6.50 -4.00 12.27
CA ARG A 117 6.95 -5.31 12.76
C ARG A 117 8.15 -5.27 13.68
N TRP A 118 8.90 -4.17 13.70
CA TRP A 118 10.22 -4.13 14.33
C TRP A 118 10.21 -3.30 15.61
N ASN A 119 11.13 -3.63 16.52
CA ASN A 119 11.50 -2.71 17.59
C ASN A 119 12.52 -1.67 17.11
N ARG A 120 12.67 -0.56 17.86
CA ARG A 120 13.58 0.55 17.51
C ARG A 120 15.00 0.08 17.24
N VAL A 121 15.55 -0.80 18.07
CA VAL A 121 16.94 -1.27 17.96
C VAL A 121 17.17 -2.03 16.65
N SER A 122 16.24 -2.90 16.25
CA SER A 122 16.33 -3.64 14.99
C SER A 122 16.15 -2.70 13.80
N MET A 123 15.24 -1.75 13.93
CA MET A 123 14.93 -0.80 12.86
C MET A 123 16.07 0.17 12.59
N GLU A 124 16.78 0.67 13.63
CA GLU A 124 18.01 1.46 13.47
C GLU A 124 19.09 0.71 12.69
N ARG A 125 19.19 -0.62 12.88
CA ARG A 125 20.16 -1.45 12.15
C ARG A 125 19.76 -1.65 10.69
N ILE A 126 18.46 -1.81 10.43
CA ILE A 126 17.93 -1.93 9.06
C ILE A 126 18.11 -0.59 8.33
N ALA A 127 17.70 0.53 8.93
CA ALA A 127 17.82 1.87 8.36
C ALA A 127 19.27 2.18 7.97
N ARG A 128 20.24 1.98 8.87
CA ARG A 128 21.68 2.17 8.60
C ARG A 128 22.18 1.31 7.44
N ALA A 129 21.70 0.08 7.32
CA ALA A 129 22.09 -0.81 6.24
C ALA A 129 21.49 -0.40 4.89
N LEU A 130 20.41 0.39 4.91
CA LEU A 130 19.70 0.87 3.73
C LEU A 130 20.23 2.20 3.19
N GLU A 131 20.89 3.02 4.02
CA GLU A 131 21.41 4.35 3.62
C GLU A 131 22.24 4.35 2.33
N PRO A 132 23.11 3.34 2.06
CA PRO A 132 23.90 3.33 0.82
C PRO A 132 23.10 3.13 -0.47
N TYR A 133 21.80 2.84 -0.40
CA TYR A 133 20.97 2.47 -1.56
C TYR A 133 20.01 3.56 -2.01
N ASP A 134 20.12 4.76 -1.45
CA ASP A 134 19.26 5.91 -1.78
C ASP A 134 17.77 5.54 -1.70
N ILE A 135 17.34 5.17 -0.49
CA ILE A 135 15.96 4.77 -0.23
C ILE A 135 15.11 6.04 -0.09
N LEU A 136 13.98 6.07 -0.80
CA LEU A 136 13.08 7.20 -0.87
C LEU A 136 12.38 7.48 0.47
N PHE A 137 11.93 6.42 1.13
CA PHE A 137 11.32 6.47 2.45
C PHE A 137 11.35 5.10 3.15
N LEU A 138 11.25 5.11 4.48
CA LEU A 138 10.90 3.96 5.31
C LEU A 138 9.48 4.12 5.84
N GLU A 139 8.64 3.16 5.55
CA GLU A 139 7.24 3.13 5.94
C GLU A 139 7.00 2.28 7.16
N ASP A 140 6.18 2.82 8.05
CA ASP A 140 5.62 2.09 9.20
C ASP A 140 6.70 1.33 9.97
N VAL A 141 7.79 2.03 10.24
CA VAL A 141 9.02 1.54 10.86
C VAL A 141 8.81 0.95 12.25
N LEU A 142 7.84 1.47 13.01
CA LEU A 142 7.44 1.03 14.35
C LEU A 142 5.91 1.15 14.49
N PRO A 143 5.30 0.44 15.45
CA PRO A 143 3.90 0.66 15.79
C PRO A 143 3.59 2.13 16.10
N PRO A 144 2.47 2.69 15.60
CA PRO A 144 2.14 4.10 15.75
C PRO A 144 1.86 4.54 17.20
N VAL A 145 1.72 3.58 18.12
CA VAL A 145 1.61 3.82 19.56
C VAL A 145 2.90 4.36 20.19
N TYR A 146 4.03 4.38 19.46
CA TYR A 146 5.32 4.88 19.92
C TYR A 146 5.83 6.09 19.11
N PRO A 147 5.10 7.24 19.08
CA PRO A 147 5.47 8.39 18.26
C PRO A 147 6.85 8.97 18.61
N ASP A 148 7.20 8.99 19.89
CA ASP A 148 8.49 9.53 20.34
C ASP A 148 9.67 8.63 19.92
N GLU A 149 9.44 7.33 19.84
CA GLU A 149 10.44 6.36 19.39
C GLU A 149 10.62 6.41 17.87
N ILE A 150 9.54 6.64 17.11
CA ILE A 150 9.58 6.89 15.67
C ILE A 150 10.37 8.18 15.40
N LYS A 151 10.08 9.26 16.14
CA LYS A 151 10.82 10.52 16.04
C LYS A 151 12.32 10.32 16.34
N ALA A 152 12.64 9.59 17.40
CA ALA A 152 14.03 9.29 17.76
C ALA A 152 14.75 8.47 16.67
N LEU A 153 14.05 7.55 16.01
CA LEU A 153 14.56 6.81 14.86
C LEU A 153 14.78 7.74 13.65
N ALA A 154 13.83 8.64 13.36
CA ALA A 154 13.92 9.62 12.27
C ALA A 154 15.19 10.46 12.36
N GLN A 155 15.60 10.83 13.58
CA GLN A 155 16.81 11.62 13.83
C GLN A 155 18.13 10.84 13.65
N LYS A 156 18.06 9.50 13.55
CA LYS A 156 19.24 8.62 13.46
C LYS A 156 19.52 8.13 12.05
N THR A 157 18.69 8.47 11.08
CA THR A 157 18.88 8.11 9.68
C THR A 157 18.62 9.30 8.77
N SER A 158 19.27 9.28 7.62
CA SER A 158 19.00 10.23 6.54
C SER A 158 17.74 9.90 5.73
N ILE A 159 17.21 8.68 5.86
CA ILE A 159 16.06 8.21 5.08
C ILE A 159 14.77 8.79 5.68
N PRO A 160 13.92 9.47 4.88
CA PRO A 160 12.63 9.98 5.36
C PRO A 160 11.74 8.87 5.91
N ILE A 161 11.07 9.12 7.02
CA ILE A 161 10.03 8.22 7.54
C ILE A 161 8.68 8.68 7.04
N ILE A 162 7.90 7.72 6.54
CA ILE A 162 6.49 7.87 6.26
C ILE A 162 5.67 7.10 7.29
N GLY A 163 4.59 7.72 7.77
CA GLY A 163 3.66 7.04 8.67
C GLY A 163 2.38 7.85 8.92
N SER A 164 1.27 7.24 9.31
CA SER A 164 1.02 5.79 9.26
C SER A 164 -0.42 5.55 8.84
N GLU A 165 -0.64 4.49 8.05
CA GLU A 165 -1.97 4.06 7.59
C GLU A 165 -2.93 3.76 8.75
N LEU A 166 -2.38 3.39 9.92
CA LEU A 166 -3.12 3.03 11.11
C LEU A 166 -3.60 4.24 11.93
N LEU A 167 -3.19 5.46 11.57
CA LEU A 167 -3.77 6.66 12.16
C LEU A 167 -5.13 6.93 11.52
N LEU A 168 -6.16 6.88 12.35
CA LEU A 168 -7.55 6.95 11.91
C LEU A 168 -8.08 8.39 11.89
N THR A 169 -7.57 9.27 12.76
CA THR A 169 -8.21 10.58 12.98
C THR A 169 -7.26 11.74 12.83
N ARG A 170 -7.78 12.87 12.34
CA ARG A 170 -7.02 14.12 12.26
C ARG A 170 -6.45 14.60 13.60
N TRP A 171 -6.98 14.13 14.74
CA TRP A 171 -6.42 14.44 16.06
C TRP A 171 -5.12 13.69 16.31
N GLN A 172 -5.06 12.41 15.93
CA GLN A 172 -3.84 11.62 15.97
C GLN A 172 -2.79 12.21 15.00
N TYR A 173 -3.19 12.56 13.78
CA TYR A 173 -2.30 13.23 12.82
C TYR A 173 -1.80 14.58 13.34
N ARG A 174 -2.66 15.39 13.99
CA ARG A 174 -2.25 16.67 14.59
C ARG A 174 -1.13 16.46 15.60
N GLU A 175 -1.27 15.49 16.51
CA GLU A 175 -0.23 15.18 17.50
C GLU A 175 1.09 14.79 16.81
N TRP A 176 1.03 13.98 15.76
CA TRP A 176 2.20 13.58 15.00
C TRP A 176 2.89 14.75 14.29
N LEU A 177 2.10 15.67 13.73
CA LEU A 177 2.59 16.87 13.06
C LEU A 177 3.23 17.85 14.05
N GLU A 178 2.57 18.12 15.17
CA GLU A 178 3.08 19.00 16.24
C GLU A 178 4.39 18.45 16.83
N LYS A 179 4.49 17.14 17.00
CA LYS A 179 5.71 16.48 17.48
C LYS A 179 6.76 16.26 16.40
N GLN A 180 6.44 16.48 15.12
CA GLN A 180 7.31 16.19 13.97
C GLN A 180 7.78 14.72 13.96
N VAL A 181 6.85 13.78 14.11
CA VAL A 181 7.13 12.35 14.23
C VAL A 181 7.72 11.76 12.95
N CYS A 182 7.16 12.13 11.80
CA CYS A 182 7.57 11.66 10.47
C CYS A 182 7.69 12.82 9.48
N GLN A 183 8.38 12.59 8.37
CA GLN A 183 8.63 13.61 7.35
C GLN A 183 7.55 13.59 6.26
N ILE A 184 6.84 12.46 6.13
CA ILE A 184 5.76 12.26 5.16
C ILE A 184 4.59 11.63 5.92
N LEU A 185 3.39 12.17 5.74
CA LEU A 185 2.18 11.53 6.26
C LEU A 185 1.62 10.54 5.26
N MET A 186 1.06 9.45 5.78
CA MET A 186 0.26 8.52 4.99
C MET A 186 -1.13 8.41 5.57
N THR A 187 -2.14 8.33 4.72
CA THR A 187 -3.52 8.14 5.17
C THR A 187 -4.31 7.28 4.19
N ASP A 188 -5.29 6.54 4.71
CA ASP A 188 -6.18 5.69 3.92
C ASP A 188 -7.63 6.16 4.12
N ALA A 189 -8.31 6.41 3.01
CA ALA A 189 -9.69 6.88 3.02
C ALA A 189 -10.68 5.85 3.59
N VAL A 190 -10.36 4.55 3.56
CA VAL A 190 -11.23 3.50 4.12
C VAL A 190 -11.10 3.44 5.64
N TRP A 191 -9.90 3.68 6.18
CA TRP A 191 -9.64 3.63 7.61
C TRP A 191 -10.04 4.93 8.32
N ASN A 192 -9.79 6.09 7.71
CA ASN A 192 -9.87 7.38 8.40
C ASN A 192 -11.26 8.05 8.40
N GLY A 193 -12.30 7.38 7.89
CA GLY A 193 -13.65 7.95 7.80
C GLY A 193 -14.00 8.60 6.46
N GLY A 194 -13.27 8.29 5.39
CA GLY A 194 -13.67 8.58 4.02
C GLY A 194 -13.05 9.81 3.38
N ILE A 195 -13.57 10.15 2.20
CA ILE A 195 -13.09 11.26 1.35
C ILE A 195 -13.07 12.59 2.13
N ALA A 196 -14.12 12.88 2.88
CA ALA A 196 -14.24 14.15 3.59
C ALA A 196 -13.19 14.30 4.70
N GLU A 197 -12.91 13.24 5.46
CA GLU A 197 -11.91 13.29 6.52
C GLU A 197 -10.49 13.29 5.95
N THR A 198 -10.24 12.48 4.91
CA THR A 198 -8.96 12.49 4.18
C THR A 198 -8.59 13.90 3.70
N ARG A 199 -9.54 14.66 3.16
CA ARG A 199 -9.31 16.07 2.76
C ARG A 199 -8.93 16.97 3.93
N LYS A 200 -9.55 16.80 5.10
CA LYS A 200 -9.19 17.59 6.29
C LYS A 200 -7.81 17.24 6.81
N ILE A 201 -7.44 15.95 6.78
CA ILE A 201 -6.10 15.48 7.14
C ILE A 201 -5.07 16.07 6.17
N ALA A 202 -5.36 16.04 4.87
CA ALA A 202 -4.49 16.62 3.84
C ALA A 202 -4.24 18.12 4.06
N ASN A 203 -5.32 18.89 4.26
CA ASN A 203 -5.22 20.33 4.54
C ASN A 203 -4.47 20.60 5.85
N LEU A 204 -4.68 19.77 6.88
CA LEU A 204 -3.93 19.87 8.13
C LEU A 204 -2.44 19.66 7.87
N ALA A 205 -2.06 18.59 7.17
CA ALA A 205 -0.67 18.30 6.80
C ALA A 205 -0.03 19.45 6.00
N GLU A 206 -0.81 20.05 5.09
CA GLU A 206 -0.40 21.21 4.28
C GLU A 206 0.01 22.41 5.16
N THR A 207 -0.71 22.69 6.26
CA THR A 207 -0.34 23.78 7.18
C THR A 207 0.99 23.58 7.90
N PHE A 208 1.50 22.35 7.97
CA PHE A 208 2.80 22.01 8.54
C PHE A 208 3.89 21.85 7.45
N GLY A 209 3.55 22.04 6.17
CA GLY A 209 4.46 21.80 5.05
C GLY A 209 4.81 20.33 4.85
N VAL A 210 3.99 19.41 5.36
CA VAL A 210 4.24 17.96 5.30
C VAL A 210 3.50 17.36 4.10
N PRO A 211 4.20 16.63 3.22
CA PRO A 211 3.57 15.94 2.10
C PRO A 211 2.71 14.75 2.57
N LEU A 212 1.69 14.42 1.77
CA LEU A 212 0.75 13.33 2.07
C LEU A 212 0.79 12.24 1.00
N VAL A 213 0.83 10.99 1.42
CA VAL A 213 0.63 9.81 0.59
C VAL A 213 -0.74 9.19 0.86
N LEU A 214 -1.41 8.79 -0.21
CA LEU A 214 -2.66 8.04 -0.12
C LEU A 214 -2.37 6.54 -0.15
N HIS A 215 -2.55 5.88 0.99
CA HIS A 215 -2.56 4.43 1.09
C HIS A 215 -3.81 3.88 0.39
N ASN A 216 -3.63 2.88 -0.49
CA ASN A 216 -4.68 2.45 -1.42
C ASN A 216 -4.51 0.98 -1.82
N ILE A 217 -4.89 0.10 -0.89
CA ILE A 217 -4.91 -1.36 -1.06
C ILE A 217 -6.31 -1.98 -0.98
N ALA A 218 -7.34 -1.19 -0.69
CA ALA A 218 -8.65 -1.73 -0.28
C ALA A 218 -9.55 -2.23 -1.43
N GLY A 219 -9.43 -1.68 -2.64
CA GLY A 219 -10.19 -2.16 -3.81
C GLY A 219 -10.55 -1.08 -4.82
N ALA A 220 -11.31 -1.45 -5.86
CA ALA A 220 -11.59 -0.59 -7.02
C ALA A 220 -12.29 0.74 -6.66
N ILE A 221 -13.23 0.71 -5.72
CA ILE A 221 -13.94 1.93 -5.26
C ILE A 221 -13.01 2.85 -4.48
N CYS A 222 -12.22 2.29 -3.55
CA CYS A 222 -11.18 3.06 -2.84
C CYS A 222 -10.18 3.63 -3.84
N HIS A 223 -9.77 2.83 -4.84
CA HIS A 223 -8.84 3.27 -5.88
C HIS A 223 -9.35 4.49 -6.63
N ALA A 224 -10.60 4.46 -7.09
CA ALA A 224 -11.24 5.60 -7.75
C ALA A 224 -11.31 6.82 -6.82
N ALA A 225 -11.70 6.64 -5.56
CA ALA A 225 -11.73 7.71 -4.57
C ALA A 225 -10.34 8.34 -4.36
N CYS A 226 -9.29 7.53 -4.26
CA CYS A 226 -7.91 7.98 -4.15
C CYS A 226 -7.42 8.72 -5.40
N MET A 227 -7.90 8.37 -6.60
CA MET A 227 -7.56 9.13 -7.83
C MET A 227 -8.15 10.54 -7.79
N HIS A 228 -9.42 10.67 -7.41
CA HIS A 228 -10.08 11.98 -7.26
C HIS A 228 -9.49 12.80 -6.11
N LEU A 229 -9.16 12.16 -4.99
CA LEU A 229 -8.46 12.80 -3.88
C LEU A 229 -7.07 13.27 -4.31
N GLY A 230 -6.30 12.44 -5.01
CA GLY A 230 -4.98 12.81 -5.50
C GLY A 230 -5.03 13.99 -6.49
N ALA A 231 -6.07 14.06 -7.33
CA ALA A 231 -6.28 15.21 -8.20
C ALA A 231 -6.61 16.52 -7.44
N HIS A 232 -7.12 16.40 -6.22
CA HIS A 232 -7.56 17.53 -5.40
C HIS A 232 -6.49 18.03 -4.42
N ILE A 233 -5.70 17.11 -3.84
CA ILE A 233 -4.80 17.40 -2.73
C ILE A 233 -3.51 18.07 -3.25
N PRO A 234 -3.22 19.32 -2.86
CA PRO A 234 -2.08 20.07 -3.41
C PRO A 234 -0.72 19.57 -2.90
N ASN A 235 -0.65 19.10 -1.65
CA ASN A 235 0.55 18.54 -1.02
C ASN A 235 0.65 17.01 -1.20
N LEU A 236 0.01 16.46 -2.24
CA LEU A 236 0.10 15.03 -2.53
C LEU A 236 1.52 14.67 -2.97
N TYR A 237 2.05 13.63 -2.33
CA TYR A 237 3.32 13.02 -2.70
C TYR A 237 3.11 11.89 -3.71
N TYR A 238 2.38 10.84 -3.32
CA TYR A 238 2.09 9.68 -4.17
C TYR A 238 0.75 9.00 -3.79
N VAL A 239 0.18 8.22 -4.71
CA VAL A 239 -1.03 7.39 -4.49
C VAL A 239 -0.77 5.91 -4.71
N GLU A 240 -1.23 5.05 -3.78
CA GLU A 240 -0.89 3.62 -3.84
C GLU A 240 -1.54 2.98 -5.01
N SER A 241 -0.80 2.04 -5.58
CA SER A 241 -1.37 1.11 -6.50
C SER A 241 -0.74 -0.27 -6.37
N VAL A 242 -1.62 -1.26 -6.27
CA VAL A 242 -1.26 -2.67 -6.36
C VAL A 242 -1.70 -3.19 -7.72
N ARG A 243 -0.78 -3.21 -8.69
CA ARG A 243 -1.09 -3.59 -10.09
C ARG A 243 -1.66 -5.01 -10.24
N ALA A 244 -1.43 -5.90 -9.28
CA ALA A 244 -2.04 -7.22 -9.27
C ALA A 244 -3.57 -7.13 -9.18
N PHE A 245 -4.10 -6.24 -8.36
CA PHE A 245 -5.54 -6.11 -8.11
C PHE A 245 -6.32 -5.69 -9.35
N TYR A 246 -5.67 -4.94 -10.25
CA TYR A 246 -6.26 -4.50 -11.52
C TYR A 246 -6.64 -5.67 -12.42
N LYS A 247 -5.84 -6.75 -12.36
CA LYS A 247 -6.02 -7.94 -13.20
C LYS A 247 -6.85 -9.02 -12.53
N GLU A 248 -6.90 -9.01 -11.21
CA GLU A 248 -7.54 -10.06 -10.42
C GLU A 248 -9.01 -9.74 -10.16
N TYR A 249 -9.30 -8.79 -9.27
CA TYR A 249 -10.66 -8.62 -8.75
C TYR A 249 -11.32 -7.29 -9.11
N PHE A 250 -10.58 -6.28 -9.59
CA PHE A 250 -11.20 -4.99 -9.97
C PHE A 250 -12.27 -5.17 -11.06
N ASP A 251 -11.93 -5.92 -12.11
CA ASP A 251 -12.86 -6.20 -13.21
C ASP A 251 -13.98 -7.19 -12.83
N VAL A 252 -13.79 -7.97 -11.77
CA VAL A 252 -14.83 -8.85 -11.23
C VAL A 252 -15.88 -8.03 -10.49
N LEU A 253 -15.44 -7.05 -9.70
CA LEU A 253 -16.30 -6.26 -8.82
C LEU A 253 -16.89 -5.01 -9.52
N THR A 254 -16.19 -4.44 -10.50
CA THR A 254 -16.52 -3.13 -11.09
C THR A 254 -16.36 -3.09 -12.60
N ASP A 255 -16.92 -2.06 -13.24
CA ASP A 255 -16.63 -1.71 -14.64
C ASP A 255 -15.29 -0.98 -14.83
N PHE A 256 -14.52 -0.80 -13.74
CA PHE A 256 -13.32 0.01 -13.73
C PHE A 256 -12.04 -0.78 -13.95
N ARG A 257 -11.23 -0.29 -14.90
CA ARG A 257 -9.89 -0.81 -15.19
C ARG A 257 -8.89 0.33 -15.19
N PRO A 258 -8.10 0.50 -14.12
CA PRO A 258 -7.05 1.49 -14.06
C PRO A 258 -6.03 1.28 -15.18
N THR A 259 -5.67 2.37 -15.86
CA THR A 259 -4.58 2.39 -16.83
C THR A 259 -3.41 3.15 -16.21
N VAL A 260 -2.20 2.60 -16.36
CA VAL A 260 -0.97 3.23 -15.89
C VAL A 260 -0.14 3.61 -17.11
N SER A 261 0.14 4.89 -17.28
CA SER A 261 0.98 5.43 -18.37
C SER A 261 2.09 6.29 -17.78
N ASP A 262 3.35 5.96 -18.08
CA ASP A 262 4.54 6.71 -17.63
C ASP A 262 4.59 6.99 -16.12
N GLY A 263 4.13 6.01 -15.32
CA GLY A 263 4.04 6.14 -13.87
C GLY A 263 2.98 7.14 -13.42
N HIS A 264 1.93 7.35 -14.21
CA HIS A 264 0.73 8.13 -13.86
C HIS A 264 -0.53 7.27 -13.96
N LEU A 265 -1.53 7.59 -13.14
CA LEU A 265 -2.84 6.94 -13.14
C LEU A 265 -3.89 7.90 -13.66
N ASP A 266 -4.78 7.38 -14.51
CA ASP A 266 -5.92 8.14 -15.00
C ASP A 266 -7.00 8.28 -13.94
N ILE A 267 -7.62 9.46 -13.91
CA ILE A 267 -8.80 9.73 -13.08
C ILE A 267 -10.03 9.17 -13.83
N PRO A 268 -10.88 8.33 -13.19
CA PRO A 268 -12.08 7.82 -13.83
C PRO A 268 -13.00 8.96 -14.27
N ALA A 269 -13.54 8.86 -15.49
CA ALA A 269 -14.45 9.84 -16.06
C ALA A 269 -15.91 9.57 -15.66
N GLY A 270 -16.74 10.60 -15.78
CA GLY A 270 -18.18 10.52 -15.49
C GLY A 270 -18.56 11.09 -14.12
N PRO A 271 -19.86 11.04 -13.76
CA PRO A 271 -20.35 11.58 -12.50
C PRO A 271 -19.89 10.74 -11.29
N GLY A 272 -19.75 11.41 -10.14
CA GLY A 272 -19.33 10.75 -8.89
C GLY A 272 -17.90 10.23 -8.96
N LEU A 273 -17.69 8.98 -8.54
CA LEU A 273 -16.36 8.34 -8.60
C LEU A 273 -16.00 7.85 -10.01
N GLY A 274 -16.93 7.84 -10.97
CA GLY A 274 -16.70 7.33 -12.32
C GLY A 274 -16.53 5.82 -12.40
N VAL A 275 -17.04 5.09 -11.40
CA VAL A 275 -16.96 3.61 -11.29
C VAL A 275 -18.28 3.06 -10.78
N ASN A 276 -18.75 1.98 -11.41
CA ASN A 276 -19.95 1.24 -10.99
C ASN A 276 -19.57 -0.15 -10.51
N LEU A 277 -20.26 -0.60 -9.45
CA LEU A 277 -20.23 -2.01 -9.04
C LEU A 277 -21.00 -2.85 -10.05
N ARG A 278 -20.56 -4.08 -10.27
CA ARG A 278 -21.27 -5.04 -11.11
C ARG A 278 -22.29 -5.81 -10.27
N ASP A 279 -23.55 -5.79 -10.68
CA ASP A 279 -24.60 -6.61 -10.04
C ASP A 279 -24.25 -8.10 -10.08
N SER A 280 -23.57 -8.54 -11.15
CA SER A 280 -23.10 -9.92 -11.29
C SER A 280 -22.15 -10.35 -10.17
N ALA A 281 -21.45 -9.42 -9.52
CA ALA A 281 -20.57 -9.74 -8.39
C ALA A 281 -21.36 -10.32 -7.20
N LEU A 282 -22.62 -9.87 -7.01
CA LEU A 282 -23.50 -10.36 -5.95
C LEU A 282 -24.18 -11.69 -6.29
N GLN A 283 -24.08 -12.14 -7.55
CA GLN A 283 -24.73 -13.35 -8.06
C GLN A 283 -23.77 -14.53 -8.23
N ARG A 284 -22.51 -14.39 -7.80
CA ARG A 284 -21.49 -15.43 -8.00
C ARG A 284 -21.70 -16.59 -7.03
N ASP A 285 -21.50 -17.81 -7.53
CA ASP A 285 -21.62 -19.03 -6.72
C ASP A 285 -20.55 -19.15 -5.62
N ASP A 286 -19.42 -18.45 -5.77
CA ASP A 286 -18.33 -18.39 -4.79
C ASP A 286 -18.44 -17.21 -3.80
N LEU A 287 -19.54 -16.46 -3.84
CA LEU A 287 -19.79 -15.37 -2.90
C LEU A 287 -20.14 -15.92 -1.52
N ILE A 288 -19.29 -15.65 -0.53
CA ILE A 288 -19.61 -15.86 0.87
C ILE A 288 -20.18 -14.55 1.43
N ARG A 289 -21.48 -14.54 1.72
CA ARG A 289 -22.14 -13.41 2.38
C ARG A 289 -22.26 -13.67 3.88
N ALA A 290 -21.53 -12.89 4.67
CA ALA A 290 -21.75 -12.78 6.10
C ALA A 290 -22.53 -11.49 6.39
N VAL A 291 -23.59 -11.61 7.20
CA VAL A 291 -24.36 -10.46 7.69
C VAL A 291 -24.32 -10.53 9.21
N SER A 292 -23.86 -9.44 9.83
CA SER A 292 -23.90 -9.29 11.28
C SER A 292 -25.23 -8.66 11.68
N ASP A 293 -25.87 -9.20 12.71
CA ASP A 293 -27.08 -8.61 13.30
C ASP A 293 -26.73 -7.48 14.28
N GLY A 294 -27.61 -6.49 14.39
CA GLY A 294 -27.46 -5.35 15.31
C GLY A 294 -27.35 -3.99 14.61
N GLU A 295 -27.59 -2.91 15.34
CA GLU A 295 -27.63 -1.55 14.77
C GLU A 295 -26.23 -0.94 14.51
N GLY A 296 -25.15 -1.65 14.84
CA GLY A 296 -23.79 -1.13 14.90
C GLY A 296 -23.61 -0.18 16.08
N LEU A 297 -22.46 -0.25 16.77
CA LEU A 297 -22.23 0.52 18.00
C LEU A 297 -22.20 2.04 17.75
N ALA A 298 -21.85 2.47 16.53
CA ALA A 298 -21.71 3.87 16.15
C ALA A 298 -23.03 4.58 15.78
N ARG A 299 -24.17 3.89 15.68
CA ARG A 299 -25.41 4.50 15.16
C ARG A 299 -25.95 5.58 16.11
N GLY A 300 -26.10 6.79 15.58
CA GLY A 300 -26.66 7.94 16.31
C GLY A 300 -25.73 8.55 17.37
N ARG A 301 -24.53 7.98 17.57
CA ARG A 301 -23.54 8.48 18.52
C ARG A 301 -22.61 9.47 17.82
N ARG A 302 -22.54 10.70 18.34
CA ARG A 302 -21.64 11.74 17.85
C ARG A 302 -20.90 12.34 19.04
N ALA A 303 -19.60 12.48 18.91
CA ALA A 303 -18.78 13.18 19.88
C ALA A 303 -18.04 14.34 19.21
N MET A 304 -17.87 15.44 19.95
CA MET A 304 -16.87 16.45 19.59
C MET A 304 -15.49 15.89 19.89
N GLY A 305 -14.52 16.16 19.02
CA GLY A 305 -13.16 15.64 19.19
C GLY A 305 -12.93 14.29 18.50
N ASP A 306 -11.95 13.55 18.98
CA ASP A 306 -11.64 12.22 18.46
C ASP A 306 -12.75 11.23 18.83
N HIS A 307 -13.66 11.00 17.88
CA HIS A 307 -14.78 10.07 18.05
C HIS A 307 -14.32 8.63 18.24
N TRP A 308 -13.16 8.24 17.72
CA TRP A 308 -12.58 6.93 17.97
C TRP A 308 -11.92 6.86 19.33
N ALA A 309 -11.75 7.94 20.10
CA ALA A 309 -11.28 7.84 21.48
C ALA A 309 -12.39 7.48 22.48
N VAL A 310 -13.65 7.52 22.06
CA VAL A 310 -14.82 7.26 22.90
C VAL A 310 -15.13 5.76 22.86
N GLU A 311 -15.03 5.09 24.02
CA GLU A 311 -15.21 3.64 24.15
C GLU A 311 -16.60 3.20 23.67
N GLU A 312 -17.62 4.02 23.90
CA GLU A 312 -18.98 3.76 23.47
C GLU A 312 -19.21 3.93 21.96
N ILE A 313 -18.25 4.48 21.21
CA ILE A 313 -18.32 4.64 19.75
C ILE A 313 -17.53 3.54 19.02
N ARG A 314 -16.48 2.99 19.65
CA ARG A 314 -15.69 1.85 19.13
C ARG A 314 -16.52 0.57 19.09
#